data_AF-A0A2E7Q3S9-F1
#
_entry.id   AF-A0A2E7Q3S9-F1
#
_cell.length_a   1.000
_cell.length_b   1.000
_cell.length_c   1.000
_cell.angle_alpha   90.00
_cell.angle_beta   90.00
_cell.angle_gamma   90.00
#
_symmetry.space_group_name_H-M   'P 1'
#
loop_
_entity.id
_entity.type
_entity.pdbx_description
1 polymer ?
#
loop_
_entity_poly.entity_id
_entity_poly.type
_entity_poly.pdbx_seq_one_letter_code
_entity_poly.pdbx_strand_id
1 'polypeptide(L)'
;MSSFGRGRMNREPYEGMWDFDGGCAPRIGSPDQTMLKTFTLGCFQWEKRARGSGLKRGKVQYRVRGLSGYQPDVIRAHETAERFCEAKNGRTDQ
;
A
#
# COMPACT_ATOMS: atom_id res chain seq x y z
N MET A 1 16.95 0.85 16.88
CA MET A 1 16.45 0.46 15.55
C MET A 1 14.94 0.34 15.67
N SER A 2 14.22 1.37 15.22
CA SER A 2 12.82 1.59 15.57
C SER A 2 11.88 0.62 14.85
N SER A 3 11.34 -0.31 15.61
CA SER A 3 10.23 -1.18 15.21
C SER A 3 8.92 -0.42 15.37
N PHE A 4 8.31 0.07 14.28
CA PHE A 4 6.99 0.70 14.32
C PHE A 4 6.20 0.47 13.03
N GLY A 5 5.41 -0.61 13.03
CA GLY A 5 4.41 -0.92 12.02
C GLY A 5 3.30 -1.80 12.59
N ARG A 6 2.51 -1.27 13.54
CA ARG A 6 1.22 -1.90 13.91
C ARG A 6 0.24 -1.69 12.76
N GLY A 7 -0.25 -2.76 12.13
CA GLY A 7 -1.47 -2.69 11.32
C GLY A 7 -1.69 -3.74 10.23
N ARG A 8 -0.65 -4.36 9.65
CA ARG A 8 -0.83 -5.54 8.78
C ARG A 8 -0.30 -6.76 9.51
N MET A 9 -1.11 -7.81 9.63
CA MET A 9 -0.59 -9.12 10.06
C MET A 9 0.68 -9.42 9.27
N ASN A 10 1.74 -9.83 9.98
CA ASN A 10 3.06 -10.19 9.46
C ASN A 10 2.96 -11.39 8.48
N ARG A 11 2.34 -11.21 7.32
CA ARG A 11 2.57 -12.10 6.18
C ARG A 11 3.81 -11.58 5.49
N GLU A 12 4.86 -12.40 5.52
CA GLU A 12 5.98 -12.18 4.61
C GLU A 12 5.41 -12.08 3.19
N PRO A 13 5.79 -11.04 2.42
CA PRO A 13 5.33 -10.92 1.05
C PRO A 13 5.74 -12.18 0.29
N TYR A 14 4.85 -12.70 -0.55
CA TYR A 14 5.11 -13.82 -1.44
C TYR A 14 4.92 -13.39 -2.90
N GLU A 15 5.50 -14.15 -3.82
CA GLU A 15 5.36 -13.87 -5.25
C GLU A 15 3.89 -13.93 -5.67
N GLY A 16 3.42 -12.91 -6.39
CA GLY A 16 2.05 -12.80 -6.84
C GLY A 16 1.13 -12.06 -5.86
N MET A 17 1.57 -11.82 -4.62
CA MET A 17 0.80 -11.04 -3.64
C MET A 17 0.67 -9.58 -4.07
N TRP A 18 -0.54 -9.05 -4.04
CA TRP A 18 -0.86 -7.65 -4.23
C TRP A 18 -0.80 -6.89 -2.92
N ASP A 19 -0.19 -5.72 -3.00
CA ASP A 19 0.03 -4.84 -1.87
C ASP A 19 0.00 -3.36 -2.32
N PHE A 20 -0.10 -2.42 -1.39
CA PHE A 20 -0.04 -0.99 -1.68
C PHE A 20 0.92 -0.28 -0.74
N ASP A 21 1.54 0.77 -1.27
CA ASP A 21 2.43 1.66 -0.52
C ASP A 21 2.15 3.12 -0.89
N GLY A 22 2.33 3.98 0.11
CA GLY A 22 2.11 5.41 0.05
C GLY A 22 3.27 6.13 0.70
N GLY A 23 4.42 6.18 0.02
CA GLY A 23 5.65 6.75 0.59
C GLY A 23 5.51 8.20 1.08
N CYS A 24 4.53 8.96 0.58
CA CYS A 24 4.18 10.31 1.05
C CYS A 24 2.71 10.43 1.49
N ALA A 25 2.04 9.31 1.77
CA ALA A 25 0.66 9.33 2.24
C ALA A 25 0.62 9.54 3.76
N PRO A 26 -0.24 10.45 4.25
CA PRO A 26 -0.41 10.61 5.68
C PRO A 26 -0.91 9.30 6.30
N ARG A 27 -0.39 8.97 7.47
CA ARG A 27 -0.85 7.79 8.22
C ARG A 27 -2.20 8.07 8.86
N ILE A 28 -3.09 7.08 8.83
CA ILE A 28 -4.38 7.15 9.54
C ILE A 28 -4.08 7.40 11.03
N GLY A 29 -4.73 8.42 11.60
CA GLY A 29 -4.56 8.78 13.01
C GLY A 29 -3.28 9.56 13.34
N SER A 30 -2.44 9.89 12.35
CA SER A 30 -1.32 10.81 12.54
C SER A 30 -1.67 12.18 11.94
N PRO A 31 -1.48 13.29 12.67
CA PRO A 31 -1.52 14.62 12.09
C PRO A 31 -0.25 14.82 11.26
N ASP A 32 -0.18 14.17 10.10
CA ASP A 32 0.97 14.29 9.21
C ASP A 32 0.94 15.67 8.54
N GLN A 33 1.94 16.50 8.89
CA GLN A 33 2.14 17.87 8.42
C GLN A 33 2.68 17.90 6.98
N THR A 34 2.08 17.15 6.06
CA THR A 34 2.48 17.26 4.66
C THR A 34 1.92 18.58 4.12
N MET A 35 2.77 19.54 3.72
CA MET A 35 2.34 20.74 2.99
C MET A 35 1.69 20.41 1.62
N LEU A 36 1.74 19.16 1.19
CA LEU A 36 1.12 18.65 -0.01
C LEU A 36 -0.38 18.52 0.21
N LYS A 37 -1.21 19.11 -0.68
CA LYS A 37 -2.68 19.06 -0.60
C LYS A 37 -3.26 17.68 -0.94
N THR A 38 -2.49 16.85 -1.65
CA THR A 38 -2.92 15.54 -2.16
C THR A 38 -1.83 14.51 -1.93
N PHE A 39 -2.22 13.27 -1.67
CA PHE A 39 -1.31 12.12 -1.65
C PHE A 39 -1.76 11.05 -2.66
N THR A 40 -0.91 10.04 -2.86
CA THR A 40 -1.24 8.90 -3.72
C THR A 40 -0.75 7.60 -3.06
N LEU A 41 -1.62 6.59 -3.05
CA LEU A 41 -1.28 5.20 -2.74
C LEU A 41 -1.13 4.43 -4.04
N GLY A 42 -0.03 3.72 -4.20
CA GLY A 42 0.22 2.86 -5.36
C GLY A 42 0.05 1.39 -4.99
N CYS A 43 -0.91 0.71 -5.61
CA CYS A 43 -1.06 -0.74 -5.53
C CYS A 43 -0.16 -1.41 -6.57
N PHE A 44 0.63 -2.37 -6.12
CA PHE A 44 1.59 -3.14 -6.90
C PHE A 44 1.45 -4.63 -6.55
N GLN A 45 2.10 -5.46 -7.36
CA GLN A 45 2.22 -6.90 -7.10
C GLN A 45 3.67 -7.22 -6.74
N TRP A 46 3.89 -8.11 -5.78
CA TRP A 46 5.21 -8.64 -5.47
C TRP A 46 5.63 -9.62 -6.57
N GLU A 47 6.77 -9.37 -7.19
CA GLU A 47 7.33 -10.19 -8.26
C GLU A 47 8.67 -10.79 -7.81
N LYS A 48 9.00 -12.01 -8.25
CA LYS A 48 10.37 -12.49 -8.11
C LYS A 48 11.34 -11.60 -8.89
N ARG A 49 12.52 -11.40 -8.33
CA ARG A 49 13.63 -10.76 -9.05
C ARG A 49 14.09 -11.70 -10.16
N ALA A 50 14.37 -11.13 -11.34
CA ALA A 50 14.91 -11.89 -12.47
C ALA A 50 16.30 -12.50 -12.16
N ARG A 51 17.04 -11.93 -11.20
CA ARG A 51 18.31 -12.45 -10.70
C ARG A 51 18.38 -12.28 -9.18
N GLY A 52 18.85 -13.32 -8.48
CA GLY A 52 19.01 -13.37 -7.02
C GLY A 52 17.80 -13.91 -6.26
N SER A 53 17.99 -14.22 -4.98
CA SER A 53 16.91 -14.59 -4.06
C SER A 53 16.23 -13.33 -3.50
N GLY A 54 14.93 -13.20 -3.73
CA GLY A 54 14.12 -12.14 -3.12
C GLY A 54 13.02 -11.63 -4.04
N LEU A 55 12.10 -10.91 -3.42
CA LEU A 55 11.00 -10.24 -4.11
C LEU A 55 11.37 -8.80 -4.42
N LYS A 56 10.72 -8.25 -5.44
CA LYS A 56 10.72 -6.84 -5.77
C LYS A 56 9.28 -6.37 -5.90
N ARG A 57 9.08 -5.07 -5.70
CA ARG A 57 7.82 -4.43 -6.05
C ARG A 57 7.73 -4.40 -7.56
N GLY A 58 6.66 -4.99 -8.09
CA GLY A 58 6.29 -4.88 -9.49
C GLY A 58 5.84 -3.48 -9.86
N LYS A 59 5.42 -3.31 -11.10
CA LYS A 59 4.88 -2.03 -11.57
C LYS A 59 3.60 -1.69 -10.80
N VAL A 60 3.47 -0.43 -10.37
CA VAL A 60 2.21 0.08 -9.82
C VAL A 60 1.14 0.01 -10.91
N GLN A 61 0.08 -0.76 -10.68
CA GLN A 61 -1.02 -0.93 -11.64
C GLN A 61 -2.24 -0.09 -11.29
N TYR A 62 -2.42 0.24 -10.01
CA TYR A 62 -3.54 1.06 -9.56
C TYR A 62 -3.06 2.13 -8.60
N ARG A 63 -3.63 3.33 -8.71
CA ARG A 63 -3.28 4.49 -7.89
C ARG A 63 -4.54 5.10 -7.31
N VAL A 64 -4.57 5.20 -5.98
CA VAL A 64 -5.64 5.89 -5.25
C VAL A 64 -5.11 7.25 -4.83
N ARG A 65 -5.85 8.32 -5.13
CA ARG A 65 -5.52 9.67 -4.70
C ARG A 65 -6.45 10.08 -3.56
N GLY A 66 -5.95 10.86 -2.62
CA GLY A 66 -6.75 11.44 -1.55
C GLY A 66 -6.22 12.80 -1.12
N LEU A 67 -7.04 13.55 -0.39
CA LEU A 67 -6.67 14.82 0.23
C LEU A 67 -6.02 14.56 1.58
N SER A 68 -4.81 15.07 1.78
CA SER A 68 -4.02 14.85 3.01
C SER A 68 -4.57 15.61 4.22
N GLY A 69 -5.13 16.79 4.00
CA GLY A 69 -5.70 17.66 5.05
C GLY A 69 -7.11 17.26 5.50
N TYR A 70 -7.69 16.19 4.94
CA TYR A 70 -9.03 15.73 5.27
C TYR A 70 -8.99 14.26 5.64
N GLN A 71 -9.03 13.97 6.94
CA GLN A 71 -8.86 12.62 7.48
C GLN A 71 -9.84 11.57 6.91
N PRO A 72 -11.11 11.89 6.62
CA PRO A 72 -12.00 10.94 5.96
C PRO A 72 -11.54 10.52 4.57
N ASP A 73 -10.90 11.42 3.79
CA ASP A 73 -10.34 11.06 2.49
C ASP A 73 -9.08 10.19 2.63
N VAL A 74 -8.28 10.44 3.67
CA VAL A 74 -7.15 9.56 4.02
C VAL A 74 -7.64 8.13 4.26
N ILE A 75 -8.66 7.98 5.12
CA ILE A 75 -9.25 6.68 5.44
C ILE A 75 -9.82 6.03 4.18
N ARG A 76 -10.64 6.75 3.41
CA ARG A 76 -11.25 6.23 2.17
C ARG A 76 -10.20 5.76 1.16
N ALA A 77 -9.10 6.50 1.02
CA ALA A 77 -8.04 6.13 0.08
C ALA A 77 -7.36 4.82 0.50
N HIS A 78 -7.04 4.67 1.79
CA HIS A 78 -6.46 3.44 2.34
C HIS A 78 -7.42 2.26 2.20
N GLU A 79 -8.69 2.41 2.59
CA GLU A 79 -9.72 1.37 2.42
C GLU A 79 -9.88 0.95 0.95
N THR A 80 -9.83 1.91 0.03
CA THR A 80 -9.93 1.62 -1.42
C THR A 80 -8.71 0.82 -1.91
N ALA A 81 -7.52 1.16 -1.43
CA ALA A 81 -6.30 0.43 -1.78
C ALA A 81 -6.29 -0.98 -1.16
N GLU A 82 -6.75 -1.13 0.09
CA GLU A 82 -6.93 -2.44 0.75
C GLU A 82 -7.89 -3.33 -0.04
N ARG A 83 -9.11 -2.85 -0.31
CA ARG A 83 -10.11 -3.61 -1.06
C ARG A 83 -9.60 -4.05 -2.43
N PHE A 84 -8.84 -3.19 -3.10
CA PHE A 84 -8.24 -3.54 -4.39
C PHE A 84 -7.23 -4.68 -4.26
N CYS A 85 -6.31 -4.59 -3.30
CA CYS A 85 -5.30 -5.62 -3.05
C CYS A 85 -5.95 -6.94 -2.58
N GLU A 86 -6.93 -6.89 -1.68
CA GLU A 86 -7.68 -8.07 -1.23
C GLU A 86 -8.43 -8.75 -2.38
N ALA A 87 -9.14 -7.99 -3.20
CA ALA A 87 -9.87 -8.52 -4.35
C ALA A 87 -8.93 -9.17 -5.39
N LYS A 88 -7.70 -8.66 -5.52
CA LYS A 88 -6.68 -9.26 -6.39
C LYS A 88 -6.06 -10.50 -5.76
N ASN A 89 -5.76 -10.48 -4.47
CA ASN A 89 -5.22 -11.62 -3.75
C ASN A 89 -6.19 -12.79 -3.72
N GLY A 90 -7.48 -12.56 -3.45
CA GLY A 90 -8.50 -13.61 -3.44
C GLY A 90 -8.79 -14.26 -4.80
N ARG A 91 -8.37 -13.63 -5.91
CA ARG A 91 -8.44 -14.25 -7.26
C ARG A 91 -7.23 -15.12 -7.59
N THR A 92 -6.16 -15.06 -6.79
CA THR A 92 -4.91 -15.79 -7.05
C THR A 92 -4.87 -17.15 -6.35
N ASP A 93 -5.94 -17.52 -5.62
CA ASP A 93 -6.12 -18.80 -4.91
C ASP A 93 -6.85 -19.88 -5.76
N GLN A 94 -6.85 -19.73 -7.09
CA GLN A 94 -7.43 -20.69 -8.07
C GLN A 94 -6.39 -21.06 -9.13
#